data_AF-A0A7X3MHI4-F1
#
_entry.id   AF-A0A7X3MHI4-F1
#
_cell.length_a   1.000
_cell.length_b   1.000
_cell.length_c   1.000
_cell.angle_alpha   90.00
_cell.angle_beta   90.00
_cell.angle_gamma   90.00
#
_symmetry.space_group_name_H-M   'P 1'
#
loop_
_entity.id
_entity.type
_entity.pdbx_description
1 polymer ?
#
loop_
_entity_poly.entity_id
_entity_poly.type
_entity_poly.pdbx_seq_one_letter_code
_entity_poly.pdbx_strand_id
1 'polypeptide(L)'
;MGQHSKYSFEMKLDAVTKYLEGSCSTESIARSLGTNGTRIVEWVTLYQSLGIEGLKTTPKLRIYSAETKQNAVADYLSGKGTLREIQKKYGIRSDKQLRNWIMKYNGHEKLKTSGTGGTSVMTKGRKTSYEERVEIVTYCIEHGMDYAQAAEKYQVSYQQIYQWTRKYQSNGVEGLIDKRGKRKSETEMSELEKLRAENKLLQAEKRRAQLEVAFLKKLDEIERRRF
;
A
#
# COMPACT_ATOMS: atom_id res chain seq x y z
N MET A 1 -16.72 27.58 -10.83
CA MET A 1 -17.93 27.12 -11.56
C MET A 1 -18.18 25.67 -11.22
N GLY A 2 -19.37 25.33 -10.72
CA GLY A 2 -19.69 23.97 -10.25
C GLY A 2 -19.79 23.00 -11.42
N GLN A 3 -19.12 21.84 -11.33
CA GLN A 3 -19.36 20.72 -12.24
C GLN A 3 -20.80 20.26 -12.06
N HIS A 4 -21.70 20.65 -12.96
CA HIS A 4 -23.01 20.02 -13.05
C HIS A 4 -22.80 18.57 -13.49
N SER A 5 -23.25 17.62 -12.65
CA SER A 5 -23.24 16.20 -12.96
C SER A 5 -23.94 15.95 -14.30
N LYS A 6 -23.26 15.30 -15.25
CA LYS A 6 -23.78 14.92 -16.58
C LYS A 6 -25.14 14.20 -16.55
N TYR A 7 -25.49 13.61 -15.41
CA TYR A 7 -26.75 12.89 -15.21
C TYR A 7 -27.55 13.57 -14.08
N SER A 8 -28.78 13.97 -14.36
CA SER A 8 -29.69 14.54 -13.37
C SER A 8 -30.15 13.48 -12.37
N PHE A 9 -30.72 13.91 -11.24
CA PHE A 9 -31.29 12.99 -10.25
C PHE A 9 -32.44 12.16 -10.84
N GLU A 10 -33.31 12.79 -11.62
CA GLU A 10 -34.45 12.15 -12.28
C GLU A 10 -33.99 11.06 -13.27
N MET A 11 -32.96 11.34 -14.08
CA MET A 11 -32.39 10.35 -15.00
C MET A 11 -31.83 9.12 -14.28
N LYS A 12 -31.25 9.33 -13.09
CA LYS A 12 -30.74 8.22 -12.26
C LYS A 12 -31.87 7.42 -11.63
N LEU A 13 -32.94 8.09 -11.18
CA LEU A 13 -34.10 7.45 -10.58
C LEU A 13 -34.83 6.58 -11.60
N ASP A 14 -35.13 7.11 -12.78
CA ASP A 14 -35.74 6.37 -13.89
C ASP A 14 -34.92 5.13 -14.29
N ALA A 15 -33.60 5.28 -14.40
CA ALA A 15 -32.70 4.17 -14.68
C ALA A 15 -32.76 3.06 -13.62
N VAL A 16 -32.78 3.42 -12.34
CA VAL A 16 -32.85 2.44 -11.24
C VAL A 16 -34.21 1.76 -11.20
N THR A 17 -35.31 2.52 -11.36
CA THR A 17 -36.67 1.99 -11.36
C THR A 17 -36.86 0.97 -12.49
N LYS A 18 -36.48 1.31 -13.73
CA LYS A 18 -36.56 0.40 -14.89
C LYS A 18 -35.77 -0.89 -14.71
N TYR A 19 -34.64 -0.82 -14.01
CA TYR A 19 -33.85 -2.00 -13.68
C TYR A 19 -34.51 -2.87 -12.60
N LEU A 20 -35.01 -2.25 -11.52
CA LEU A 20 -35.63 -2.97 -10.41
C LEU A 20 -36.98 -3.62 -10.79
N GLU A 21 -37.72 -3.00 -11.69
CA GLU A 21 -38.95 -3.56 -12.26
C GLU A 21 -38.69 -4.73 -13.24
N GLY A 22 -37.42 -4.99 -13.59
CA GLY A 22 -37.04 -6.00 -14.57
C GLY A 22 -37.34 -5.62 -16.03
N SER A 23 -37.84 -4.40 -16.26
CA SER A 23 -38.27 -3.88 -17.56
C SER A 23 -37.11 -3.69 -18.54
N CYS A 24 -35.89 -3.44 -18.06
CA CYS A 24 -34.70 -3.25 -18.89
C CYS A 24 -33.42 -3.79 -18.24
N SER A 25 -32.53 -4.35 -19.05
CA SER A 25 -31.17 -4.71 -18.59
C SER A 25 -30.29 -3.48 -18.37
N THR A 26 -29.23 -3.64 -17.56
CA THR A 26 -28.21 -2.60 -17.31
C THR A 26 -27.60 -2.05 -18.60
N GLU A 27 -27.40 -2.90 -19.61
CA GLU A 27 -26.80 -2.56 -20.90
C GLU A 27 -27.78 -1.77 -21.78
N SER A 28 -29.07 -2.12 -21.74
CA SER A 28 -30.11 -1.39 -22.47
C SER A 28 -30.26 0.05 -21.96
N ILE A 29 -30.32 0.21 -20.63
CA ILE A 29 -30.38 1.53 -19.96
C ILE A 29 -29.09 2.32 -20.19
N ALA A 30 -27.94 1.64 -20.15
CA ALA A 30 -26.66 2.29 -20.41
C ALA A 30 -26.58 2.85 -21.84
N ARG A 31 -27.10 2.11 -22.82
CA ARG A 31 -27.13 2.52 -24.23
C ARG A 31 -28.03 3.74 -24.44
N SER A 32 -29.21 3.77 -23.83
CA SER A 32 -30.13 4.92 -23.96
C SER A 32 -29.58 6.20 -23.32
N LEU A 33 -28.80 6.07 -22.24
CA LEU A 33 -28.19 7.19 -21.52
C LEU A 33 -26.77 7.54 -21.96
N GLY A 34 -26.22 6.84 -22.97
CA GLY A 34 -24.84 7.04 -23.43
C GLY A 34 -23.80 6.85 -22.32
N THR A 35 -23.98 5.83 -21.48
CA THR A 35 -23.10 5.46 -20.36
C THR A 35 -22.70 3.98 -20.44
N ASN A 36 -22.05 3.45 -19.41
CA ASN A 36 -21.71 2.03 -19.28
C ASN A 36 -22.63 1.32 -18.27
N GLY A 37 -22.81 0.00 -18.44
CA GLY A 37 -23.64 -0.83 -17.56
C GLY A 37 -23.17 -0.77 -16.10
N THR A 38 -21.86 -0.66 -15.87
CA THR A 38 -21.26 -0.49 -14.54
C THR A 38 -21.83 0.72 -13.79
N ARG A 39 -22.08 1.85 -14.46
CA ARG A 39 -22.68 3.04 -13.83
C ARG A 39 -24.10 2.78 -13.36
N ILE A 40 -24.87 2.02 -14.14
CA ILE A 40 -26.25 1.68 -13.80
C ILE A 40 -26.25 0.76 -12.58
N VAL A 41 -25.36 -0.24 -12.54
CA VAL A 41 -25.15 -1.10 -11.37
C VAL A 41 -24.75 -0.28 -10.13
N GLU A 42 -23.88 0.73 -10.27
CA GLU A 42 -23.52 1.63 -9.18
C GLU A 42 -24.74 2.40 -8.65
N TRP A 43 -25.58 2.96 -9.52
CA TRP A 43 -26.79 3.68 -9.11
C TRP A 43 -27.78 2.76 -8.39
N VAL A 44 -28.00 1.55 -8.91
CA VAL A 44 -28.88 0.55 -8.27
C VAL A 44 -28.33 0.16 -6.90
N THR A 45 -27.02 -0.07 -6.79
CA THR A 45 -26.37 -0.44 -5.51
C THR A 45 -26.47 0.70 -4.48
N LEU A 46 -26.30 1.95 -4.93
CA LEU A 46 -26.50 3.13 -4.07
C LEU A 46 -27.94 3.28 -3.63
N TYR A 47 -28.90 3.05 -4.52
CA TYR A 47 -30.32 3.09 -4.18
C TYR A 47 -30.70 1.99 -3.19
N GLN A 48 -30.21 0.76 -3.39
CA GLN A 48 -30.47 -0.36 -2.47
C GLN A 48 -29.84 -0.16 -1.08
N SER A 49 -28.74 0.57 -0.97
CA SER A 49 -28.03 0.78 0.31
C SER A 49 -28.45 2.05 1.04
N LEU A 50 -28.79 3.12 0.31
CA LEU A 50 -29.00 4.46 0.85
C LEU A 50 -30.34 5.07 0.44
N GLY A 51 -31.18 4.32 -0.28
CA GLY A 51 -32.44 4.80 -0.83
C GLY A 51 -32.24 5.94 -1.83
N ILE A 52 -33.26 6.80 -1.89
CA ILE A 52 -33.31 7.96 -2.80
C ILE A 52 -32.12 8.92 -2.57
N GLU A 53 -31.66 9.06 -1.33
CA GLU A 53 -30.50 9.91 -0.98
C GLU A 53 -29.20 9.44 -1.64
N GLY A 54 -29.07 8.15 -1.95
CA GLY A 54 -27.91 7.58 -2.65
C GLY A 54 -27.73 8.13 -4.08
N LEU A 55 -28.83 8.50 -4.74
CA LEU A 55 -28.85 9.02 -6.11
C LEU A 55 -28.61 10.52 -6.20
N LYS A 56 -28.83 11.26 -5.09
CA LYS A 56 -28.60 12.71 -5.04
C LYS A 56 -27.13 13.04 -5.19
N THR A 57 -26.83 13.99 -6.07
CA THR A 57 -25.47 14.51 -6.28
C THR A 57 -25.14 15.47 -5.14
N THR A 58 -24.66 14.96 -4.01
CA THR A 58 -24.31 15.80 -2.85
C THR A 58 -22.95 16.50 -3.07
N PRO A 59 -22.88 17.84 -3.01
CA PRO A 59 -21.63 18.58 -3.16
C PRO A 59 -20.74 18.48 -1.92
N LYS A 60 -21.29 18.08 -0.76
CA LYS A 60 -20.55 17.88 0.48
C LYS A 60 -20.07 16.42 0.58
N LEU A 61 -18.78 16.24 0.85
CA LEU A 61 -18.18 14.94 1.20
C LEU A 61 -19.00 14.29 2.31
N ARG A 62 -19.53 13.09 2.08
CA ARG A 62 -20.20 12.33 3.13
C ARG A 62 -19.19 12.00 4.23
N ILE A 63 -19.48 12.45 5.44
CA ILE A 63 -18.64 12.21 6.62
C ILE A 63 -19.01 10.83 7.14
N TYR A 64 -18.04 9.92 7.18
CA TYR A 64 -18.18 8.63 7.84
C TYR A 64 -17.48 8.70 9.19
N SER A 65 -18.09 8.15 10.23
CA SER A 65 -17.45 8.09 11.55
C SER A 65 -16.17 7.26 11.48
N ALA A 66 -15.24 7.48 12.42
CA ALA A 66 -14.01 6.70 12.50
C ALA A 66 -14.33 5.22 12.72
N GLU A 67 -15.32 4.94 13.56
CA GLU A 67 -15.82 3.59 13.83
C GLU A 67 -16.35 2.92 12.56
N THR A 68 -17.18 3.59 11.75
CA THR A 68 -17.67 3.03 10.48
C THR A 68 -16.52 2.70 9.54
N LYS A 69 -15.50 3.56 9.46
CA LYS A 69 -14.31 3.32 8.62
C LYS A 69 -13.51 2.13 9.13
N GLN A 70 -13.28 2.04 10.45
CA GLN A 70 -12.53 0.95 11.07
C GLN A 70 -13.24 -0.39 10.91
N ASN A 71 -14.54 -0.44 11.18
CA ASN A 71 -15.34 -1.67 11.05
C ASN A 71 -15.39 -2.15 9.60
N ALA A 72 -15.54 -1.25 8.62
CA ALA A 72 -15.54 -1.62 7.21
C ALA A 72 -14.18 -2.20 6.75
N VAL A 73 -13.07 -1.63 7.22
CA VAL A 73 -11.73 -2.17 6.91
C VAL A 73 -11.51 -3.51 7.61
N ALA A 74 -11.89 -3.64 8.88
CA ALA A 74 -11.75 -4.87 9.64
C ALA A 74 -12.55 -6.03 9.05
N ASP A 75 -13.80 -5.78 8.63
CA ASP A 75 -14.65 -6.78 7.99
C ASP A 75 -14.06 -7.25 6.65
N TYR A 76 -13.40 -6.37 5.90
CA TYR A 76 -12.74 -6.74 4.64
C TYR A 76 -11.49 -7.57 4.89
N LEU A 77 -10.65 -7.16 5.83
CA LEU A 77 -9.41 -7.88 6.18
C LEU A 77 -9.68 -9.24 6.83
N SER A 78 -10.81 -9.39 7.52
CA SER A 78 -11.26 -10.68 8.07
C SER A 78 -12.00 -11.56 7.05
N GLY A 79 -12.10 -11.13 5.79
CA GLY A 79 -12.68 -11.94 4.72
C GLY A 79 -14.20 -12.11 4.80
N LYS A 80 -14.92 -11.26 5.54
CA LYS A 80 -16.38 -11.36 5.73
C LYS A 80 -17.21 -10.96 4.50
N GLY A 81 -16.56 -10.56 3.41
CA GLY A 81 -17.23 -10.24 2.15
C GLY A 81 -16.30 -9.57 1.15
N THR A 82 -16.79 -9.44 -0.07
CA THR A 82 -16.13 -8.70 -1.14
C THR A 82 -16.17 -7.19 -0.88
N LEU A 83 -15.34 -6.42 -1.61
CA LEU A 83 -15.34 -4.95 -1.56
C LEU A 83 -16.76 -4.37 -1.74
N ARG A 84 -17.54 -4.92 -2.66
CA ARG A 84 -18.91 -4.49 -2.95
C ARG A 84 -19.90 -4.83 -1.83
N GLU A 85 -19.79 -6.02 -1.25
CA GLU A 85 -20.68 -6.44 -0.15
C GLU A 85 -20.46 -5.56 1.08
N ILE A 86 -19.21 -5.25 1.39
CA ILE A 86 -18.84 -4.39 2.52
C ILE A 86 -19.20 -2.94 2.23
N GLN A 87 -18.99 -2.47 0.99
CA GLN A 87 -19.43 -1.17 0.53
C GLN A 87 -20.95 -1.00 0.71
N LYS A 88 -21.74 -2.00 0.33
CA LYS A 88 -23.20 -2.03 0.51
C LYS A 88 -23.57 -2.06 2.00
N LYS A 89 -22.97 -2.94 2.80
CA LYS A 89 -23.23 -3.10 4.25
C LYS A 89 -23.01 -1.81 5.03
N TYR A 90 -21.92 -1.10 4.77
CA TYR A 90 -21.56 0.14 5.47
C TYR A 90 -22.05 1.40 4.75
N GLY A 91 -22.82 1.25 3.67
CA GLY A 91 -23.34 2.36 2.86
C GLY A 91 -22.24 3.24 2.29
N ILE A 92 -21.05 2.71 2.02
CA ILE A 92 -19.93 3.47 1.46
C ILE A 92 -20.28 3.81 0.00
N ARG A 93 -19.96 4.99 -0.50
CA ARG A 93 -20.44 5.41 -1.82
C ARG A 93 -19.70 4.75 -3.00
N SER A 94 -18.48 4.25 -2.77
CA SER A 94 -17.66 3.68 -3.82
C SER A 94 -16.64 2.71 -3.26
N ASP A 95 -16.40 1.61 -3.99
CA ASP A 95 -15.31 0.66 -3.74
C ASP A 95 -13.94 1.37 -3.68
N LYS A 96 -13.77 2.46 -4.44
CA LYS A 96 -12.55 3.28 -4.39
C LYS A 96 -12.36 3.94 -3.02
N GLN A 97 -13.43 4.36 -2.36
CA GLN A 97 -13.32 4.93 -1.01
C GLN A 97 -12.90 3.88 0.01
N LEU A 98 -13.51 2.68 -0.03
CA LEU A 98 -13.14 1.57 0.84
C LEU A 98 -11.70 1.11 0.58
N ARG A 99 -11.30 0.96 -0.69
CA ARG A 99 -9.92 0.62 -1.08
C ARG A 99 -8.91 1.66 -0.56
N ASN A 100 -9.24 2.95 -0.62
CA ASN A 100 -8.39 3.99 -0.05
C ASN A 100 -8.30 3.89 1.48
N TRP A 101 -9.37 3.53 2.19
CA TRP A 101 -9.30 3.32 3.64
C TRP A 101 -8.44 2.13 4.01
N ILE A 102 -8.55 1.02 3.27
CA ILE A 102 -7.69 -0.16 3.45
C ILE A 102 -6.22 0.19 3.20
N MET A 103 -5.93 0.95 2.14
CA MET A 103 -4.57 1.41 1.84
C MET A 103 -3.99 2.28 2.97
N LYS A 104 -4.81 3.18 3.51
CA LYS A 104 -4.44 4.03 4.65
C LYS A 104 -4.19 3.21 5.91
N TYR A 105 -5.05 2.23 6.19
CA TYR A 105 -4.91 1.31 7.32
C TYR A 105 -3.62 0.48 7.23
N ASN A 106 -3.35 -0.13 6.06
CA ASN A 106 -2.13 -0.90 5.83
C ASN A 106 -0.86 -0.04 5.84
N GLY A 107 -0.97 1.27 5.59
CA GLY A 107 0.09 2.25 5.74
C GLY A 107 0.26 2.79 7.16
N HIS A 108 -0.39 2.19 8.16
CA HIS A 108 -0.43 2.65 9.57
C HIS A 108 -0.95 4.09 9.77
N GLU A 109 -1.79 4.61 8.86
CA GLU A 109 -2.44 5.91 9.02
C GLU A 109 -3.71 5.76 9.88
N LYS A 110 -3.87 6.60 10.93
CA LYS A 110 -5.11 6.63 11.73
C LYS A 110 -6.28 7.16 10.89
N LEU A 111 -7.33 6.34 10.72
CA LEU A 111 -8.56 6.73 10.02
C LEU A 111 -9.40 7.71 10.88
N LYS A 112 -9.23 9.02 10.69
CA LYS A 112 -10.03 10.05 11.39
C LYS A 112 -11.40 10.29 10.75
N THR A 113 -12.33 10.88 11.50
CA THR A 113 -13.72 11.21 11.14
C THR A 113 -13.83 12.24 10.00
N SER A 114 -13.03 13.31 10.01
CA SER A 114 -13.13 14.42 9.05
C SER A 114 -12.42 14.17 7.72
N GLY A 115 -12.98 14.74 6.65
CA GLY A 115 -12.42 14.77 5.31
C GLY A 115 -11.34 15.85 5.17
N THR A 116 -10.29 15.50 4.43
CA THR A 116 -9.17 16.36 4.01
C THR A 116 -8.19 16.73 5.12
N GLY A 117 -6.92 16.37 4.91
CA GLY A 117 -5.81 16.80 5.76
C GLY A 117 -5.40 15.81 6.84
N GLY A 118 -5.21 14.54 6.47
CA GLY A 118 -4.32 13.69 7.26
C GLY A 118 -2.90 14.18 7.06
N THR A 119 -2.28 14.71 8.11
CA THR A 119 -0.81 14.82 8.17
C THR A 119 -0.28 13.44 7.81
N SER A 120 0.39 13.34 6.66
CA SER A 120 1.10 12.12 6.27
C SER A 120 1.99 11.76 7.43
N VAL A 121 1.69 10.66 8.12
CA VAL A 121 2.67 10.00 8.96
C VAL A 121 3.66 9.39 7.96
N MET A 122 4.61 10.22 7.55
CA MET A 122 5.85 9.92 6.83
C MET A 122 5.74 8.83 5.75
N THR A 123 5.05 9.13 4.63
CA THR A 123 5.19 8.35 3.38
C THR A 123 5.88 9.11 2.25
N LYS A 124 6.45 10.30 2.53
CA LYS A 124 7.62 10.71 1.77
C LYS A 124 8.80 9.96 2.36
N GLY A 125 9.04 8.75 1.85
CA GLY A 125 10.30 8.06 2.11
C GLY A 125 11.42 9.06 1.89
N ARG A 126 12.22 9.31 2.93
CA ARG A 126 13.43 10.12 2.82
C ARG A 126 14.16 9.67 1.57
N LYS A 127 14.61 10.61 0.73
CA LYS A 127 15.46 10.26 -0.39
C LYS A 127 16.74 9.68 0.20
N THR A 128 16.99 8.39 -0.05
CA THR A 128 18.23 7.75 0.36
C THR A 128 19.22 7.72 -0.79
N SER A 129 20.48 8.03 -0.51
CA SER A 129 21.56 7.90 -1.49
C SER A 129 21.92 6.43 -1.72
N TYR A 130 22.72 6.16 -2.75
CA TYR A 130 23.22 4.81 -3.00
C TYR A 130 24.14 4.35 -1.86
N GLU A 131 25.03 5.21 -1.39
CA GLU A 131 25.95 4.95 -0.28
C GLU A 131 25.18 4.67 1.02
N GLU A 132 24.12 5.43 1.29
CA GLU A 132 23.25 5.24 2.45
C GLU A 132 22.55 3.87 2.39
N ARG A 133 22.10 3.43 1.22
CA ARG A 133 21.52 2.07 1.04
C ARG A 133 22.55 0.97 1.24
N VAL A 134 23.77 1.14 0.73
CA VAL A 134 24.88 0.21 0.95
C VAL A 134 25.17 0.10 2.44
N GLU A 135 25.22 1.22 3.16
CA GLU A 135 25.48 1.24 4.61
C GLU A 135 24.36 0.54 5.39
N ILE A 136 23.10 0.83 5.09
CA ILE A 136 21.94 0.21 5.74
C ILE A 136 21.94 -1.32 5.56
N VAL A 137 22.19 -1.79 4.34
CA VAL A 137 22.24 -3.23 4.05
C VAL A 137 23.45 -3.89 4.73
N THR A 138 24.61 -3.23 4.72
CA THR A 138 25.80 -3.69 5.46
C THR A 138 25.47 -3.86 6.94
N TYR A 139 24.83 -2.86 7.56
CA TYR A 139 24.44 -2.91 8.96
C TYR A 139 23.48 -4.07 9.24
N CYS A 140 22.49 -4.31 8.38
CA CYS A 140 21.56 -5.42 8.52
C CYS A 140 22.29 -6.78 8.53
N ILE A 141 23.25 -6.99 7.62
CA ILE A 141 24.02 -8.24 7.53
C ILE A 141 24.80 -8.49 8.83
N GLU A 142 25.44 -7.45 9.37
CA GLU A 142 26.22 -7.57 10.61
C GLU A 142 25.34 -7.90 11.83
N HIS A 143 24.14 -7.34 11.88
CA HIS A 143 23.22 -7.46 13.02
C HIS A 143 22.20 -8.60 12.86
N GLY A 144 22.46 -9.56 11.96
CA GLY A 144 21.62 -10.75 11.82
C GLY A 144 20.26 -10.46 11.19
N MET A 145 20.20 -9.51 10.26
CA MET A 145 19.00 -9.10 9.52
C MET A 145 17.92 -8.49 10.40
N ASP A 146 18.32 -7.82 11.49
CA ASP A 146 17.40 -7.04 12.32
C ASP A 146 16.99 -5.74 11.61
N TYR A 147 15.99 -5.86 10.73
CA TYR A 147 15.44 -4.73 10.00
C TYR A 147 14.72 -3.73 10.89
N ALA A 148 14.25 -4.13 12.08
CA ALA A 148 13.56 -3.24 13.00
C ALA A 148 14.58 -2.27 13.63
N GLN A 149 15.70 -2.81 14.11
CA GLN A 149 16.81 -2.01 14.63
C GLN A 149 17.40 -1.10 13.54
N ALA A 150 17.56 -1.61 12.31
CA ALA A 150 18.03 -0.79 11.19
C ALA A 150 17.05 0.33 10.82
N ALA A 151 15.73 0.06 10.85
CA ALA A 151 14.70 1.06 10.57
C ALA A 151 14.72 2.21 11.58
N GLU A 152 14.88 1.89 12.86
CA GLU A 152 15.01 2.89 13.93
C GLU A 152 16.31 3.69 13.80
N LYS A 153 17.45 3.02 13.60
CA LYS A 153 18.76 3.68 13.50
C LYS A 153 18.84 4.65 12.32
N TYR A 154 18.38 4.23 11.14
CA TYR A 154 18.50 5.01 9.91
C TYR A 154 17.27 5.86 9.61
N GLN A 155 16.21 5.77 10.43
CA GLN A 155 14.94 6.46 10.24
C GLN A 155 14.35 6.21 8.83
N VAL A 156 14.44 4.96 8.39
CA VAL A 156 13.96 4.47 7.09
C VAL A 156 12.87 3.43 7.33
N SER A 157 11.89 3.35 6.43
CA SER A 157 10.83 2.34 6.53
C SER A 157 11.42 0.93 6.49
N TYR A 158 10.97 0.09 7.43
CA TYR A 158 11.22 -1.35 7.45
C TYR A 158 11.08 -2.00 6.06
N GLN A 159 10.00 -1.65 5.34
CA GLN A 159 9.72 -2.22 4.02
C GLN A 159 10.77 -1.83 2.98
N GLN A 160 11.34 -0.63 3.06
CA GLN A 160 12.42 -0.21 2.15
C GLN A 160 13.70 -1.01 2.42
N ILE A 161 14.07 -1.16 3.68
CA ILE A 161 15.25 -1.93 4.10
C ILE A 161 15.14 -3.39 3.65
N TYR A 162 13.99 -4.02 3.91
CA TYR A 162 13.72 -5.38 3.46
C TYR A 162 13.86 -5.53 1.94
N GLN A 163 13.28 -4.60 1.18
CA GLN A 163 13.35 -4.62 -0.29
C GLN A 163 14.76 -4.41 -0.82
N TRP A 164 15.55 -3.51 -0.23
CA TRP A 164 16.95 -3.30 -0.60
C TRP A 164 17.79 -4.54 -0.32
N THR A 165 17.62 -5.14 0.86
CA THR A 165 18.34 -6.34 1.25
C THR A 165 18.04 -7.51 0.32
N ARG A 166 16.76 -7.73 -0.02
CA ARG A 166 16.36 -8.76 -0.99
C ARG A 166 16.92 -8.51 -2.39
N LYS A 167 16.98 -7.25 -2.82
CA LYS A 167 17.58 -6.89 -4.12
C LYS A 167 19.08 -7.10 -4.14
N TYR A 168 19.76 -6.82 -3.04
CA TYR A 168 21.18 -7.11 -2.87
C TYR A 168 21.44 -8.62 -2.94
N GLN A 169 20.66 -9.43 -2.23
CA GLN A 169 20.79 -10.90 -2.28
C GLN A 169 20.58 -11.50 -3.68
N SER A 170 19.77 -10.85 -4.52
CA SER A 170 19.47 -11.35 -5.87
C SER A 170 20.39 -10.79 -6.96
N ASN A 171 20.88 -9.55 -6.83
CA ASN A 171 21.60 -8.85 -7.89
C ASN A 171 22.92 -8.21 -7.42
N GLY A 172 23.40 -8.57 -6.23
CA GLY A 172 24.56 -7.93 -5.61
C GLY A 172 24.38 -6.43 -5.40
N VAL A 173 25.49 -5.71 -5.37
CA VAL A 173 25.50 -4.25 -5.11
C VAL A 173 24.68 -3.46 -6.15
N GLU A 174 24.59 -3.96 -7.39
CA GLU A 174 23.81 -3.34 -8.46
C GLU A 174 22.31 -3.30 -8.16
N GLY A 175 21.81 -4.24 -7.34
CA GLY A 175 20.44 -4.28 -6.88
C GLY A 175 20.03 -3.06 -6.05
N LEU A 176 20.99 -2.33 -5.49
CA LEU A 176 20.76 -1.15 -4.65
C LEU A 176 20.63 0.16 -5.44
N ILE A 177 20.97 0.14 -6.72
CA ILE A 177 20.85 1.29 -7.62
C ILE A 177 19.36 1.60 -7.85
N ASP A 178 18.98 2.88 -7.69
CA ASP A 178 17.62 3.32 -8.00
C ASP A 178 17.39 3.36 -9.52
N LYS A 179 16.40 2.61 -10.01
CA LYS A 179 16.05 2.55 -11.44
C LYS A 179 14.72 3.27 -11.77
N ARG A 180 14.13 4.03 -10.82
CA ARG A 180 12.84 4.71 -11.01
C ARG A 180 13.02 6.17 -11.49
N GLY A 181 12.42 6.54 -12.62
CA GLY A 181 12.37 7.93 -13.15
C GLY A 181 13.21 8.21 -14.40
N LYS A 182 13.24 9.46 -14.89
CA LYS A 182 14.15 9.90 -15.97
C LYS A 182 15.58 9.65 -15.50
N ARG A 183 16.30 8.77 -16.22
CA ARG A 183 17.71 8.41 -16.01
C ARG A 183 18.53 9.64 -15.58
N LYS A 184 19.15 9.57 -14.40
CA LYS A 184 20.50 10.09 -14.27
C LYS A 184 21.40 9.19 -15.12
N SER A 185 22.29 9.78 -15.91
CA SER A 185 23.09 9.06 -16.88
C SER A 185 23.95 7.98 -16.22
N GLU A 186 24.26 6.91 -16.96
CA GLU A 186 25.11 5.77 -16.56
C GLU A 186 26.55 6.17 -16.16
N THR A 187 26.87 7.46 -16.10
CA THR A 187 28.19 8.04 -15.82
C THR A 187 28.46 8.43 -14.35
N GLU A 188 27.54 8.23 -13.39
CA GLU A 188 27.69 8.84 -12.04
C GLU A 188 28.29 7.95 -10.92
N MET A 189 28.60 6.66 -11.14
CA MET A 189 29.35 5.86 -10.14
C MET A 189 30.60 5.28 -10.80
N SER A 190 31.78 5.65 -10.31
CA SER A 190 33.05 5.09 -10.79
C SER A 190 33.08 3.59 -10.50
N GLU A 191 33.68 2.79 -11.38
CA GLU A 191 33.92 1.35 -11.16
C GLU A 191 34.57 1.10 -9.79
N LEU A 192 35.46 2.02 -9.38
CA LEU A 192 36.08 2.02 -8.06
C LEU A 192 35.08 2.13 -6.90
N GLU A 193 34.02 2.92 -7.03
CA GLU A 193 33.00 3.10 -5.99
C GLU A 193 32.09 1.87 -5.89
N LYS A 194 31.76 1.25 -7.03
CA LYS A 194 31.05 -0.03 -7.05
C LYS A 194 31.87 -1.12 -6.36
N LEU A 195 33.14 -1.24 -6.72
CA LEU A 195 34.06 -2.20 -6.10
C LEU A 195 34.23 -1.96 -4.60
N ARG A 196 34.29 -0.69 -4.15
CA ARG A 196 34.33 -0.36 -2.71
C ARG A 196 33.05 -0.77 -1.98
N ALA A 197 31.89 -0.51 -2.58
CA ALA A 197 30.61 -0.88 -2.00
C ALA A 197 30.44 -2.41 -1.92
N GLU A 198 30.83 -3.13 -2.98
CA GLU A 198 30.84 -4.59 -2.99
C GLU A 198 31.81 -5.16 -1.95
N ASN A 199 33.04 -4.65 -1.88
CA ASN A 199 34.02 -5.09 -0.90
C ASN A 199 33.52 -4.88 0.53
N LYS A 200 32.85 -3.74 0.80
CA LYS A 200 32.25 -3.46 2.12
C LYS A 200 31.17 -4.47 2.50
N LEU A 201 30.29 -4.83 1.57
CA LEU A 201 29.22 -5.82 1.80
C LEU A 201 29.78 -7.23 1.98
N LEU A 202 30.73 -7.65 1.13
CA LEU A 202 31.42 -8.94 1.25
C LEU A 202 32.19 -9.06 2.57
N GLN A 203 32.81 -7.98 3.03
CA GLN A 203 33.48 -7.98 4.34
C GLN A 203 32.49 -8.16 5.50
N ALA A 204 31.29 -7.57 5.43
CA ALA A 204 30.26 -7.74 6.44
C ALA A 204 29.73 -9.19 6.47
N GLU A 205 29.47 -9.78 5.31
CA GLU A 205 29.08 -11.20 5.21
C GLU A 205 30.17 -12.11 5.78
N LYS A 206 31.43 -11.87 5.42
CA LYS A 206 32.58 -12.62 5.93
C LYS A 206 32.69 -12.51 7.45
N ARG A 207 32.56 -11.30 8.01
CA ARG A 207 32.56 -11.08 9.47
C ARG A 207 31.44 -11.87 10.14
N ARG A 208 30.22 -11.82 9.60
CA ARG A 208 29.07 -12.55 10.15
C ARG A 208 29.31 -14.06 10.15
N ALA A 209 29.77 -14.62 9.03
CA ALA A 209 30.09 -16.03 8.91
C ALA A 209 31.21 -16.46 9.89
N GLN A 210 32.22 -15.61 10.08
CA GLN A 210 33.29 -15.87 11.07
C GLN A 210 32.75 -15.90 12.51
N LEU A 211 31.84 -14.99 12.86
CA LEU A 211 31.19 -14.98 14.18
C LEU A 211 30.33 -16.23 14.40
N GLU A 212 29.59 -16.66 13.38
CA GLU A 212 28.79 -17.89 13.44
C GLU A 212 29.66 -19.13 13.63
N VAL A 213 30.76 -19.25 12.87
CA VAL A 213 31.74 -20.34 13.03
C VAL A 213 32.38 -20.30 14.43
N ALA A 214 32.73 -19.12 14.94
CA ALA A 214 33.31 -18.99 16.27
C ALA A 214 32.31 -19.38 17.37
N PHE A 215 31.04 -19.00 17.22
CA PHE A 215 29.97 -19.38 18.14
C PHE A 215 29.76 -20.90 18.16
N LEU A 216 29.69 -21.55 16.99
CA LEU A 216 29.54 -23.00 16.89
C LEU A 216 30.71 -23.77 17.50
N LYS A 217 31.96 -23.30 17.29
CA LYS A 217 33.14 -23.88 17.95
C LYS A 217 33.06 -23.79 19.47
N LYS A 218 32.53 -22.67 19.99
CA LYS A 218 32.39 -22.50 21.44
C LYS A 218 31.30 -23.39 22.02
N LEU A 219 30.22 -23.61 21.27
CA LEU A 219 29.14 -24.52 21.65
C LEU A 219 29.65 -25.97 21.75
N ASP A 220 30.37 -26.45 20.73
CA ASP A 220 30.97 -27.80 20.70
C ASP A 220 31.97 -28.01 21.86
N GLU A 221 32.78 -27.00 22.20
CA GLU A 221 33.68 -27.06 23.36
C GLU A 221 32.92 -27.23 24.69
N ILE A 222 31.77 -26.57 24.86
CA ILE A 222 30.95 -26.69 26.06
C ILE A 222 30.27 -28.06 26.13
N GLU A 223 29.77 -28.57 25.00
CA GLU A 223 29.14 -29.88 24.93
C GLU A 223 30.14 -31.00 25.24
N ARG A 224 31.36 -30.93 24.69
CA ARG A 224 32.44 -31.88 24.99
C ARG A 224 32.96 -31.84 26.42
N ARG A 225 32.73 -30.75 27.16
CA ARG A 225 33.07 -30.64 28.60
C ARG A 225 31.97 -31.16 29.53
N ARG A 226 30.77 -31.41 29.01
CA ARG A 226 29.62 -31.94 29.78
C ARG A 226 29.56 -33.47 29.78
N PHE A 227 30.36 -34.13 28.95
CA PHE A 227 30.60 -35.57 28.93
C PHE A 227 32.05 -35.84 29.33
#